data_AF-A0A6L5YGL1-F1
#
_entry.id   AF-A0A6L5YGL1-F1
#
_cell.length_a   1.000
_cell.length_b   1.000
_cell.length_c   1.000
_cell.angle_alpha   90.00
_cell.angle_beta   90.00
_cell.angle_gamma   90.00
#
_symmetry.space_group_name_H-M   'P 1'
#
loop_
_entity.id
_entity.type
_entity.pdbx_description
1 polymer ?
#
loop_
_entity_poly.entity_id
_entity_poly.type
_entity_poly.pdbx_seq_one_letter_code
_entity_poly.pdbx_strand_id
1 'polypeptide(L)'
;MEMSNEEIIRRYKQAKHKPSQIQILADLNACPKSKILEIISGEIFDNHAAARTTVPQEPHKKVEVVNSPYGEIDALESFVTDRMDELENQIKAMENEYKNLSAALLVIGQYKEMAT
;
A
#
# COMPACT_ATOMS: atom_id res chain seq x y z
N MET A 1 -16.31 -24.73 -6.44
CA MET A 1 -15.03 -24.85 -7.17
C MET A 1 -14.11 -23.83 -6.54
N GLU A 2 -13.03 -24.28 -5.90
CA GLU A 2 -12.00 -23.39 -5.37
C GLU A 2 -11.20 -22.78 -6.52
N MET A 3 -10.91 -21.49 -6.43
CA MET A 3 -10.15 -20.73 -7.41
C MET A 3 -8.66 -20.88 -7.11
N SER A 4 -7.80 -20.97 -8.13
CA SER A 4 -6.35 -21.04 -7.90
C SER A 4 -5.82 -19.74 -7.30
N ASN A 5 -4.72 -19.84 -6.55
CA ASN A 5 -4.04 -18.69 -5.94
C ASN A 5 -3.69 -17.61 -6.97
N GLU A 6 -3.19 -18.01 -8.15
CA GLU A 6 -2.85 -17.10 -9.25
C GLU A 6 -4.07 -16.28 -9.72
N GLU A 7 -5.24 -16.92 -9.79
CA GLU A 7 -6.48 -16.27 -10.21
C GLU A 7 -7.03 -15.35 -9.11
N ILE A 8 -6.87 -15.71 -7.83
CA ILE A 8 -7.16 -14.84 -6.67
C ILE A 8 -6.33 -13.55 -6.78
N ILE A 9 -5.04 -13.67 -7.06
CA ILE A 9 -4.12 -12.54 -7.17
C ILE A 9 -4.42 -11.69 -8.40
N ARG A 10 -4.67 -12.32 -9.55
CA ARG A 10 -5.04 -11.62 -10.79
C ARG A 10 -6.29 -10.76 -10.60
N ARG A 11 -7.34 -11.33 -9.99
CA ARG A 11 -8.59 -10.60 -9.68
C ARG A 11 -8.38 -9.50 -8.66
N TYR A 12 -7.56 -9.75 -7.63
CA TYR A 12 -7.19 -8.73 -6.67
C TYR A 12 -6.47 -7.55 -7.34
N LYS A 13 -5.50 -7.81 -8.22
CA LYS A 13 -4.76 -6.77 -8.98
C LYS A 13 -5.67 -5.96 -9.91
N GLN A 14 -6.64 -6.60 -10.57
CA GLN A 14 -7.57 -5.95 -11.49
C GLN A 14 -8.70 -5.17 -10.80
N ALA A 15 -8.97 -5.44 -9.52
CA ALA A 15 -10.07 -4.80 -8.82
C ALA A 15 -9.80 -3.32 -8.53
N LYS A 16 -10.81 -2.48 -8.79
CA LYS A 16 -10.81 -1.04 -8.46
C LYS A 16 -10.91 -0.78 -6.95
N HIS A 17 -11.62 -1.64 -6.23
CA HIS A 17 -11.83 -1.53 -4.77
C HIS A 17 -11.22 -2.73 -4.05
N LYS A 18 -9.97 -2.60 -3.62
CA LYS A 18 -9.19 -3.68 -2.99
C LYS A 18 -9.83 -4.27 -1.72
N PRO A 19 -10.34 -3.46 -0.77
CA PRO A 19 -10.91 -4.01 0.47
C PRO A 19 -12.18 -4.84 0.22
N SER A 20 -13.07 -4.35 -0.65
CA SER A 20 -14.28 -5.07 -1.03
C SER A 20 -13.97 -6.34 -1.84
N GLN A 21 -12.92 -6.29 -2.68
CA GLN A 21 -12.47 -7.46 -3.43
C GLN A 21 -11.96 -8.59 -2.53
N ILE A 22 -11.28 -8.27 -1.43
CA ILE A 22 -10.81 -9.28 -0.45
C ILE A 22 -12.01 -10.01 0.18
N GLN A 23 -13.08 -9.29 0.52
CA GLN A 23 -14.30 -9.91 1.03
C GLN A 23 -14.93 -10.83 -0.03
N ILE A 24 -15.07 -10.37 -1.27
CA ILE A 24 -15.66 -11.15 -2.36
C ILE A 24 -14.83 -12.41 -2.64
N LEU A 25 -13.50 -12.31 -2.65
CA LEU A 25 -12.61 -13.45 -2.86
C LEU A 25 -12.67 -14.45 -1.69
N ALA A 26 -12.81 -13.97 -0.46
CA ALA A 26 -13.01 -14.81 0.72
C ALA A 26 -14.33 -15.59 0.64
N ASP A 27 -15.42 -14.90 0.28
CA ASP A 27 -16.75 -15.50 0.14
C ASP A 27 -16.79 -16.54 -1.00
N LEU A 28 -16.15 -16.24 -2.14
CA LEU A 28 -16.08 -17.14 -3.29
C LEU A 28 -15.24 -18.39 -3.05
N ASN A 29 -14.22 -18.30 -2.19
CA ASN A 29 -13.33 -19.41 -1.86
C ASN A 29 -13.66 -20.08 -0.52
N ALA A 30 -14.78 -19.70 0.10
CA ALA A 30 -15.22 -20.19 1.42
C ALA A 30 -14.10 -20.18 2.48
N CYS A 31 -13.25 -19.14 2.45
CA CYS A 31 -12.08 -19.04 3.31
C CYS A 31 -12.04 -17.67 4.01
N PRO A 32 -11.31 -17.53 5.12
CA PRO A 32 -11.21 -16.26 5.82
C PRO A 32 -10.43 -15.23 4.99
N LYS A 33 -10.74 -13.94 5.18
CA LYS A 33 -9.99 -12.82 4.54
C LYS A 33 -8.48 -12.90 4.77
N SER A 34 -8.05 -13.38 5.93
CA SER A 34 -6.64 -13.56 6.26
C SER A 34 -5.94 -14.52 5.29
N LYS A 35 -6.63 -15.58 4.83
CA LYS A 35 -6.08 -16.53 3.87
C LYS A 35 -5.90 -15.92 2.48
N ILE A 36 -6.84 -15.08 2.06
CA ILE A 36 -6.73 -14.31 0.81
C ILE A 36 -5.57 -13.32 0.88
N LEU A 37 -5.39 -12.64 2.01
CA LEU A 37 -4.27 -11.74 2.24
C LEU A 37 -2.92 -12.47 2.22
N GLU A 38 -2.83 -13.65 2.84
CA GLU A 38 -1.63 -14.50 2.80
C GLU A 38 -1.23 -14.87 1.37
N ILE A 39 -2.21 -15.25 0.53
CA ILE A 39 -1.98 -15.60 -0.88
C ILE A 39 -1.50 -14.38 -1.68
N ILE A 40 -2.12 -13.21 -1.47
CA ILE A 40 -1.75 -11.96 -2.16
C ILE A 40 -0.34 -11.52 -1.75
N SER A 41 -0.03 -11.60 -0.46
CA SER A 41 1.28 -11.22 0.08
C SER A 41 2.37 -12.21 -0.35
N GLY A 42 2.09 -13.52 -0.37
CA GLY A 42 3.04 -14.56 -0.78
C GLY A 42 3.60 -14.37 -2.18
N GLU A 43 2.76 -14.00 -3.16
CA GLU A 43 3.23 -13.74 -4.54
C GLU A 43 4.08 -12.47 -4.64
N ILE A 44 3.88 -11.49 -3.76
CA ILE A 44 4.72 -10.29 -3.68
C ILE A 44 6.13 -10.68 -3.18
N PHE A 45 6.22 -11.60 -2.23
CA PHE A 45 7.50 -12.10 -1.72
C PHE A 45 8.23 -13.04 -2.71
N ASP A 46 7.51 -13.92 -3.42
CA ASP A 46 8.10 -14.82 -4.42
C ASP A 46 8.66 -14.04 -5.64
N ASN A 47 7.99 -12.95 -6.05
CA ASN A 47 8.50 -12.07 -7.10
C ASN A 47 9.77 -11.29 -6.68
N HIS A 48 9.96 -11.04 -5.37
CA HIS A 48 11.18 -10.42 -4.84
C HIS A 48 12.35 -11.41 -4.69
N ALA A 49 12.08 -12.72 -4.62
CA ALA A 49 13.10 -13.77 -4.65
C ALA A 49 13.59 -14.05 -6.09
N ALA A 50 12.71 -14.01 -7.08
CA ALA A 50 13.05 -14.23 -8.49
C ALA A 50 13.89 -13.09 -9.12
N ALA A 51 13.90 -11.89 -8.53
CA ALA A 51 14.64 -10.74 -9.02
C ALA A 51 16.14 -10.71 -8.63
N ARG A 52 16.65 -11.73 -7.90
CA ARG A 52 18.05 -11.77 -7.40
C ARG A 52 19.01 -12.70 -8.16
N THR A 53 18.65 -13.19 -9.35
CA THR A 53 19.45 -14.24 -10.03
C THR A 53 20.48 -13.77 -11.06
N THR A 54 20.80 -12.49 -11.20
CA THR A 54 21.83 -12.05 -12.17
C THR A 54 22.79 -10.98 -11.66
N VAL A 55 23.59 -11.26 -10.63
CA VAL A 55 24.92 -10.62 -10.48
C VAL A 55 25.92 -11.64 -9.87
N PRO A 56 27.08 -11.92 -10.50
CA PRO A 56 28.13 -12.79 -9.95
C PRO A 56 28.79 -12.23 -8.66
N GLN A 57 29.22 -13.16 -7.80
CA GLN A 57 29.66 -13.01 -6.40
C GLN A 57 30.87 -12.10 -6.13
N GLU A 58 30.95 -11.58 -4.89
CA GLU A 58 32.19 -11.62 -4.09
C GLU A 58 31.92 -12.04 -2.62
N PRO A 59 32.89 -12.68 -1.94
CA PRO A 59 32.64 -13.52 -0.78
C PRO A 59 32.95 -12.81 0.54
N HIS A 60 31.97 -12.16 1.18
CA HIS A 60 32.21 -11.60 2.51
C HIS A 60 31.05 -11.81 3.51
N LYS A 61 31.45 -12.54 4.57
CA LYS A 61 30.79 -12.78 5.86
C LYS A 61 29.40 -13.42 5.81
N LYS A 62 29.34 -14.66 6.32
CA LYS A 62 28.16 -15.23 6.96
C LYS A 62 27.66 -14.24 8.03
N VAL A 63 26.75 -13.36 7.65
CA VAL A 63 25.78 -12.83 8.58
C VAL A 63 24.77 -13.96 8.69
N GLU A 64 24.70 -14.59 9.85
CA GLU A 64 23.57 -15.44 10.20
C GLU A 64 22.32 -14.58 10.01
N VAL A 65 21.65 -14.79 8.88
CA VAL A 65 20.30 -14.28 8.68
C VAL A 65 19.46 -15.11 9.62
N VAL A 66 19.28 -14.56 10.82
CA VAL A 66 18.20 -14.93 11.73
C VAL A 66 16.92 -14.62 10.95
N ASN A 67 16.46 -15.61 10.18
CA ASN A 67 15.09 -15.65 9.65
C ASN A 67 14.17 -15.88 10.85
N SER A 68 14.02 -14.84 11.66
CA SER A 68 13.00 -14.78 12.69
C SER A 68 11.73 -14.26 12.01
N PRO A 69 10.59 -14.95 12.13
CA PRO A 69 9.29 -14.48 11.63
C PRO A 69 8.92 -13.06 12.10
N TYR A 70 9.58 -12.58 13.15
CA TYR A 70 9.41 -11.22 13.68
C TYR A 70 10.08 -10.13 12.83
N GLY A 71 11.18 -10.41 12.12
CA GLY A 71 11.86 -9.41 11.29
C GLY A 71 11.05 -9.00 10.06
N GLU A 72 10.21 -9.90 9.55
CA GLU A 72 9.27 -9.61 8.47
C GLU A 72 8.07 -8.77 8.96
N ILE A 73 7.66 -8.96 10.21
CA ILE A 73 6.63 -8.15 10.86
C ILE A 73 7.15 -6.75 11.12
N ASP A 74 8.39 -6.62 11.62
CA ASP A 74 9.03 -5.31 11.85
C ASP A 74 9.18 -4.52 10.53
N ALA A 75 9.56 -5.21 9.45
CA ALA A 75 9.64 -4.59 8.12
C ALA A 75 8.27 -4.16 7.59
N LEU A 76 7.22 -4.94 7.85
CA LEU A 76 5.85 -4.59 7.49
C LEU A 76 5.32 -3.42 8.31
N GLU A 77 5.62 -3.37 9.60
CA GLU A 77 5.26 -2.28 10.50
C GLU A 77 5.94 -0.96 10.08
N SER A 78 7.24 -1.01 9.73
CA SER A 78 7.95 0.14 9.17
C SER A 78 7.29 0.62 7.87
N PHE A 79 7.00 -0.29 6.92
CA PHE A 79 6.36 0.08 5.66
C PHE A 79 4.99 0.73 5.87
N VAL A 80 4.17 0.20 6.78
CA VAL A 80 2.86 0.77 7.10
C VAL A 80 3.01 2.15 7.72
N THR A 81 3.95 2.32 8.64
CA THR A 81 4.23 3.61 9.29
C THR A 81 4.73 4.64 8.28
N ASP A 82 5.70 4.28 7.43
CA ASP A 82 6.21 5.17 6.37
C ASP A 82 5.09 5.59 5.41
N ARG A 83 4.18 4.66 5.08
CA ARG A 83 3.03 4.97 4.23
C ARG A 83 2.01 5.88 4.93
N MET A 84 1.84 5.75 6.24
CA MET A 84 1.00 6.65 7.03
C MET A 84 1.59 8.06 7.04
N ASP A 85 2.89 8.21 7.28
CA ASP A 85 3.57 9.50 7.27
C ASP A 85 3.50 10.20 5.91
N GLU A 86 3.69 9.44 4.83
CA GLU A 86 3.51 9.92 3.45
C GLU A 86 2.09 10.46 3.22
N LEU A 87 1.06 9.74 3.68
CA LEU A 87 -0.33 10.18 3.56
C LEU A 87 -0.63 11.42 4.42
N GLU A 88 -0.08 11.50 5.63
CA GLU A 88 -0.22 12.70 6.45
C GLU A 88 0.39 13.93 5.79
N ASN A 89 1.54 13.78 5.13
CA ASN A 89 2.17 14.88 4.40
C ASN A 89 1.32 15.33 3.21
N GLN A 90 0.72 14.40 2.48
CA GLN A 90 -0.22 14.71 1.40
C GLN A 90 -1.47 15.43 1.90
N ILE A 91 -2.02 15.00 3.04
CA ILE A 91 -3.16 15.66 3.69
C ILE A 91 -2.79 17.09 4.07
N LYS A 92 -1.67 17.29 4.76
CA LYS A 92 -1.19 18.63 5.17
C LYS A 92 -1.01 19.57 3.98
N ALA A 93 -0.45 19.07 2.87
CA ALA A 93 -0.29 19.86 1.65
C ALA A 93 -1.65 20.31 1.09
N MET A 94 -2.60 19.37 0.99
CA MET A 94 -3.96 19.65 0.48
C MET A 94 -4.73 20.62 1.39
N GLU A 95 -4.63 20.47 2.71
CA GLU A 95 -5.23 21.40 3.68
C GLU A 95 -4.68 22.81 3.54
N ASN A 96 -3.37 22.95 3.26
CA ASN A 96 -2.74 24.25 3.06
C ASN A 96 -3.20 24.91 1.75
N GLU A 97 -3.33 24.14 0.67
CA GLU A 97 -3.92 24.63 -0.59
C GLU A 97 -5.35 25.11 -0.39
N TYR A 98 -6.18 24.33 0.32
CA TYR A 98 -7.55 24.72 0.65
C TYR A 98 -7.59 26.04 1.44
N LYS A 99 -6.75 26.19 2.46
CA LYS A 99 -6.67 27.43 3.25
C LYS A 99 -6.29 28.64 2.38
N ASN A 100 -5.32 28.47 1.49
CA ASN A 100 -4.89 29.53 0.58
C ASN A 100 -6.00 29.95 -0.39
N LEU A 101 -6.72 28.99 -0.97
CA LEU A 101 -7.85 29.26 -1.85
C LEU A 101 -9.00 29.94 -1.10
N SER A 102 -9.29 29.51 0.12
CA SER A 102 -10.31 30.13 0.98
C SER A 102 -9.96 31.59 1.30
N ALA A 103 -8.70 31.88 1.62
CA ALA A 103 -8.22 33.24 1.86
C ALA A 103 -8.31 34.10 0.60
N ALA A 104 -7.94 33.57 -0.56
CA ALA A 104 -8.06 34.27 -1.84
C ALA A 104 -9.52 34.63 -2.15
N LEU A 105 -10.46 33.71 -1.88
CA LEU A 105 -11.89 33.96 -2.06
C LEU A 105 -12.41 35.10 -1.16
N LEU A 106 -11.96 35.14 0.10
CA LEU A 106 -12.30 36.23 1.03
C LEU A 106 -11.83 37.59 0.50
N VAL A 107 -10.58 37.66 0.04
CA VAL A 107 -10.00 38.89 -0.53
C VAL A 107 -10.77 39.33 -1.77
N ILE A 108 -11.11 38.40 -2.67
CA ILE A 108 -11.95 38.70 -3.85
C ILE A 108 -13.31 39.26 -3.43
N GLY A 109 -13.94 38.70 -2.40
CA GLY A 109 -15.19 39.20 -1.83
C GLY A 109 -15.09 40.65 -1.38
N GLN A 110 -14.03 40.99 -0.63
CA GLN A 110 -13.76 42.35 -0.15
C GLN A 110 -13.59 43.35 -1.30
N TYR A 111 -12.84 42.99 -2.34
CA TYR A 111 -12.69 43.86 -3.53
C TYR A 111 -14.02 44.08 -4.25
N LYS A 112 -14.88 43.07 -4.28
CA LYS A 112 -16.21 43.18 -4.91
C LYS A 112 -17.13 44.14 -4.14
N GLU A 113 -17.06 44.14 -2.82
CA GLU A 113 -17.82 45.07 -1.96
C GLU A 113 -17.30 46.51 -2.05
N MET A 114 -15.99 46.71 -2.24
CA MET A 114 -15.40 48.05 -2.41
C MET A 114 -15.66 48.67 -3.80
N ALA A 115 -16.05 47.85 -4.79
CA ALA A 115 -16.32 48.29 -6.17
C ALA A 115 -17.80 48.66 -6.42
N THR A 116 -18.66 48.55 -5.41
CA THR A 116 -20.08 48.92 -5.42
C THR A 116 -20.33 50.13 -4.54
#